data_AF-A0A966QLM3-F1
#
_entry.id   AF-A0A966QLM3-F1
#
_cell.length_a   1.000
_cell.length_b   1.000
_cell.length_c   1.000
_cell.angle_alpha   90.00
_cell.angle_beta   90.00
_cell.angle_gamma   90.00
#
_symmetry.space_group_name_H-M   'P 1'
#
loop_
_entity.id
_entity.type
_entity.pdbx_description
1 polymer ?
#
loop_
_entity_poly.entity_id
_entity_poly.type
_entity_poly.pdbx_seq_one_letter_code
_entity_poly.pdbx_strand_id
1 'polypeptide(L)'
;MRLDGPSVSNATEAMTLIGSKSEFQARKYLDTYRRLGSKNVAGAIQLLARADVDLRGGKDLEDELVMEILVARLSRLAGVPATSSKRR
;
A
#
# COMPACT_ATOMS: atom_id res chain seq x y z
N MET A 1 -15.13 0.22 14.84
CA MET A 1 -14.62 1.60 15.02
C MET A 1 -14.00 2.03 13.69
N ARG A 2 -14.60 2.99 12.99
CA ARG A 2 -14.03 3.59 11.76
C ARG A 2 -13.38 4.91 12.15
N LEU A 3 -12.07 5.00 11.99
CA LEU A 3 -11.35 6.27 11.96
C LEU A 3 -11.32 6.70 10.50
N ASP A 4 -12.31 7.47 10.07
CA ASP A 4 -12.30 8.05 8.73
C ASP A 4 -11.43 9.32 8.77
N GLY A 5 -10.31 9.27 8.04
CA GLY A 5 -9.43 10.42 7.83
C GLY A 5 -10.05 11.45 6.88
N PRO A 6 -9.41 12.62 6.71
CA PRO A 6 -9.93 13.66 5.84
C PRO A 6 -10.17 13.17 4.40
N SER A 7 -11.32 13.53 3.85
CA SER A 7 -11.72 13.23 2.46
C SER A 7 -10.87 14.05 1.48
N VAL A 8 -9.73 13.50 1.04
CA VAL A 8 -8.87 14.13 0.04
C VAL A 8 -9.40 13.85 -1.36
N SER A 9 -9.82 14.91 -2.05
CA SER A 9 -10.47 14.80 -3.37
C SER A 9 -9.55 15.20 -4.53
N ASN A 10 -8.52 16.02 -4.27
CA ASN A 10 -7.64 16.59 -5.29
C ASN A 10 -6.15 16.56 -4.90
N ALA A 11 -5.26 16.77 -5.89
CA ALA A 11 -3.82 16.63 -5.73
C ALA A 11 -3.20 17.68 -4.78
N THR A 12 -3.79 18.87 -4.71
CA THR A 12 -3.35 19.95 -3.82
C THR A 12 -3.61 19.60 -2.36
N GLU A 13 -4.82 19.13 -2.03
CA GLU A 13 -5.15 18.60 -0.70
C GLU A 13 -4.25 17.42 -0.33
N ALA A 14 -3.96 16.54 -1.30
CA ALA A 14 -3.05 15.42 -1.09
C ALA A 14 -1.61 15.85 -0.83
N MET A 15 -1.10 16.91 -1.49
CA MET A 15 0.22 17.46 -1.22
C MET A 15 0.33 17.93 0.23
N THR A 16 -0.66 18.69 0.69
CA THR A 16 -0.69 19.21 2.07
C THR A 16 -0.80 18.09 3.09
N LEU A 17 -1.63 17.07 2.83
CA LEU A 17 -1.84 15.97 3.77
C LEU A 17 -0.67 14.97 3.80
N ILE A 18 -0.11 14.63 2.63
CA ILE A 18 0.97 13.64 2.50
C ILE A 18 2.35 14.26 2.75
N GLY A 19 2.46 15.60 2.78
CA GLY A 19 3.73 16.30 2.93
C GLY A 19 4.61 16.20 1.69
N SER A 20 4.00 16.09 0.51
CA SER A 20 4.73 15.91 -0.75
C SER A 20 5.29 17.24 -1.28
N LYS A 21 6.51 17.21 -1.81
CA LYS A 21 7.22 18.40 -2.33
C LYS A 21 6.87 18.74 -3.79
N SER A 22 6.02 17.94 -4.44
CA SER A 22 5.66 18.11 -5.85
C SER A 22 4.28 17.51 -6.16
N GLU A 23 3.52 18.18 -7.01
CA GLU A 23 2.20 17.72 -7.47
C GLU A 23 2.29 16.33 -8.14
N PHE A 24 3.38 16.05 -8.85
CA PHE A 24 3.60 14.74 -9.48
C PHE A 24 3.65 13.61 -8.44
N GLN A 25 4.36 13.82 -7.33
CA GLN A 25 4.45 12.85 -6.25
C GLN A 25 3.10 12.66 -5.56
N ALA A 26 2.39 13.74 -5.26
CA ALA A 26 1.05 13.66 -4.67
C ALA A 26 0.06 12.90 -5.57
N ARG A 27 0.07 13.16 -6.89
CA ARG A 27 -0.75 12.41 -7.85
C ARG A 27 -0.38 10.93 -7.86
N LYS A 28 0.91 10.60 -7.86
CA LYS A 28 1.38 9.21 -7.80
C LYS A 28 0.90 8.50 -6.53
N TYR A 29 0.92 9.16 -5.38
CA TYR A 29 0.44 8.59 -4.13
C TYR A 29 -1.08 8.39 -4.15
N LEU A 30 -1.85 9.38 -4.63
CA LEU A 30 -3.29 9.27 -4.79
C LEU A 30 -3.68 8.11 -5.72
N ASP A 31 -3.03 7.99 -6.88
CA ASP A 31 -3.32 6.92 -7.84
C ASP A 31 -2.97 5.55 -7.27
N THR A 32 -1.87 5.46 -6.52
CA THR A 32 -1.47 4.24 -5.81
C THR A 32 -2.49 3.86 -4.74
N TYR A 33 -2.94 4.84 -3.94
CA TYR A 33 -3.96 4.65 -2.91
C TYR A 33 -5.30 4.23 -3.52
N ARG A 34 -5.74 4.86 -4.61
CA ARG A 34 -6.97 4.50 -5.34
C ARG A 34 -6.93 3.07 -5.86
N ARG A 35 -5.77 2.62 -6.36
CA ARG A 35 -5.59 1.24 -6.83
C ARG A 35 -5.59 0.23 -5.68
N LEU A 36 -4.91 0.52 -4.58
CA LEU A 36 -4.80 -0.40 -3.44
C LEU A 36 -6.08 -0.42 -2.60
N GLY A 37 -6.65 0.74 -2.29
CA GLY A 37 -7.73 0.92 -1.33
C GLY A 37 -7.27 0.75 0.14
N SER A 38 -8.07 1.27 1.07
CA SER A 38 -7.76 1.31 2.50
C SER A 38 -7.51 -0.09 3.11
N LYS A 39 -8.28 -1.10 2.69
CA LYS A 39 -8.14 -2.48 3.16
C LYS A 39 -6.76 -3.07 2.83
N ASN A 40 -6.28 -2.88 1.60
CA ASN A 40 -4.98 -3.44 1.21
C ASN A 40 -3.82 -2.62 1.77
N VAL A 41 -3.98 -1.31 1.99
CA VAL A 41 -3.00 -0.50 2.73
C VAL A 41 -2.85 -1.04 4.16
N ALA A 42 -3.96 -1.27 4.87
CA ALA A 42 -3.92 -1.88 6.20
C ALA A 42 -3.27 -3.28 6.17
N GLY A 43 -3.59 -4.09 5.15
CA GLY A 43 -2.95 -5.38 4.93
C GLY A 43 -1.43 -5.29 4.72
N ALA A 44 -0.97 -4.31 3.95
CA ALA A 44 0.45 -4.06 3.71
C ALA A 44 1.20 -3.74 5.02
N ILE A 45 0.61 -2.92 5.89
CA ILE A 45 1.18 -2.59 7.21
C ILE A 45 1.30 -3.84 8.08
N GLN A 46 0.29 -4.72 8.08
CA GLN A 46 0.35 -5.97 8.82
C GLN A 46 1.43 -6.93 8.28
N LEU A 47 1.62 -6.98 6.97
CA LEU A 47 2.69 -7.76 6.36
C LEU A 47 4.08 -7.23 6.75
N LEU A 48 4.26 -5.91 6.77
CA LEU A 48 5.50 -5.26 7.23
C LEU A 48 5.78 -5.58 8.70
N ALA A 49 4.78 -5.43 9.57
CA ALA A 49 4.91 -5.74 10.99
C ALA A 49 5.28 -7.21 11.22
N ARG A 50 4.68 -8.13 10.46
CA ARG A 50 5.02 -9.55 10.55
C ARG A 50 6.44 -9.83 10.07
N ALA A 51 6.87 -9.21 8.98
CA ALA A 51 8.23 -9.36 8.48
C ALA A 51 9.28 -8.81 9.47
N ASP A 52 9.02 -7.67 10.12
CA ASP A 52 9.92 -7.14 11.16
C ASP A 52 10.10 -8.12 12.33
N VAL A 53 9.01 -8.76 12.77
CA VAL A 53 9.08 -9.80 13.80
C VAL A 53 9.85 -11.03 13.30
N ASP A 54 9.58 -11.49 12.07
CA ASP A 54 10.23 -12.68 11.50
C ASP A 54 11.76 -12.45 11.33
N LEU A 55 12.20 -11.26 10.88
CA LEU A 55 13.61 -10.86 10.80
C LEU A 55 14.32 -10.76 12.17
N ARG A 56 13.56 -10.71 13.26
CA ARG A 56 14.08 -10.68 14.64
C ARG A 56 13.99 -12.04 15.33
N GLY A 57 13.87 -13.13 14.56
CA GLY A 57 13.78 -14.49 15.07
C GLY A 57 12.37 -14.94 15.45
N GLY A 58 11.33 -14.23 14.99
CA GLY A 58 9.94 -14.69 15.13
C GLY A 58 9.61 -15.95 14.33
N LYS A 59 10.51 -16.33 13.41
CA LYS A 59 10.58 -17.62 12.72
C LYS A 59 12.03 -18.03 12.53
N ASP A 60 12.24 -19.31 12.32
CA ASP A 60 13.52 -19.90 11.93
C ASP A 60 13.62 -19.94 10.38
N LEU A 61 13.69 -18.76 9.78
CA LEU A 61 13.89 -18.57 8.34
C LEU A 61 15.06 -17.62 8.12
N GLU A 62 15.81 -17.82 7.03
CA GLU A 62 16.82 -16.87 6.58
C GLU A 62 16.19 -15.51 6.24
N ASP A 63 16.92 -14.43 6.51
CA ASP A 63 16.45 -13.05 6.34
C ASP A 63 16.04 -12.76 4.89
N GLU A 64 16.80 -13.23 3.91
CA GLU A 64 16.47 -13.12 2.48
C GLU A 64 15.13 -13.76 2.17
N LEU A 65 14.83 -14.94 2.72
CA LEU A 65 13.58 -15.65 2.49
C LEU A 65 12.38 -14.91 3.12
N VAL A 66 12.58 -14.29 4.30
CA VAL A 66 11.55 -13.42 4.90
C VAL A 66 11.21 -12.26 3.97
N MET A 67 12.24 -11.62 3.39
CA MET A 67 12.06 -10.52 2.45
C MET A 67 11.38 -10.97 1.15
N GLU A 68 11.76 -12.11 0.58
CA GLU A 68 11.11 -12.69 -0.61
C GLU A 68 9.62 -12.93 -0.37
N ILE A 69 9.26 -13.52 0.78
CA ILE A 69 7.88 -13.78 1.16
C ILE A 69 7.11 -12.46 1.33
N LEU A 70 7.70 -11.46 1.98
CA LEU A 70 7.11 -10.13 2.13
C LEU A 70 6.81 -9.52 0.75
N VAL A 71 7.80 -9.48 -0.14
CA VAL A 71 7.67 -8.92 -1.50
C VAL A 71 6.58 -9.66 -2.27
N ALA A 72 6.60 -11.00 -2.27
CA ALA A 72 5.59 -11.80 -2.96
C ALA A 72 4.16 -11.53 -2.45
N ARG A 73 3.99 -11.31 -1.14
CA ARG A 73 2.69 -10.97 -0.54
C ARG A 73 2.25 -9.56 -0.89
N LEU A 74 3.15 -8.57 -0.82
CA LEU A 74 2.87 -7.18 -1.19
C LEU A 74 2.49 -7.06 -2.67
N SER A 75 3.19 -7.75 -3.58
CA SER A 75 2.90 -7.75 -5.01
C SER A 75 1.49 -8.24 -5.35
N ARG A 76 0.90 -9.10 -4.51
CA ARG A 76 -0.49 -9.57 -4.69
C ARG A 76 -1.55 -8.58 -4.21
N LEU A 77 -1.20 -7.58 -3.40
CA LEU A 77 -2.17 -6.64 -2.82
C LEU A 77 -2.72 -5.62 -3.82
N ALA A 78 -1.94 -5.23 -4.83
CA ALA A 78 -2.40 -4.23 -5.80
C ALA A 78 -3.44 -4.76 -6.80
N GLY A 79 -3.63 -6.09 -6.85
CA GLY A 79 -4.43 -6.75 -7.89
C GLY A 79 -3.84 -6.55 -9.29
N VAL A 80 -4.15 -7.46 -10.21
CA VAL A 80 -4.00 -7.17 -11.64
C VAL A 80 -4.95 -5.99 -11.94
N PRO A 81 -4.54 -4.95 -12.68
CA PRO A 81 -5.44 -3.87 -13.05
C PRO A 81 -6.71 -4.48 -13.63
N ALA A 82 -7.88 -4.12 -13.09
CA ALA A 82 -9.13 -4.55 -13.67
C ALA A 82 -9.11 -4.14 -15.14
N THR A 83 -9.06 -5.12 -16.05
CA THR A 83 -9.21 -4.84 -17.47
C THR A 83 -10.59 -4.20 -17.59
N SER A 84 -10.67 -3.00 -18.15
CA SER A 84 -11.94 -2.34 -18.36
C SER A 84 -12.73 -3.20 -19.34
N SER A 85 -13.62 -4.05 -18.83
CA SER A 85 -14.61 -4.72 -19.64
C SER A 85 -15.53 -3.62 -20.18
N LYS A 86 -15.20 -3.11 -21.36
CA LYS A 86 -16.13 -2.35 -22.19
C LYS A 86 -17.28 -3.29 -22.53
N ARG A 87 -18.29 -3.35 -21.66
CA ARG A 87 -19.61 -3.84 -22.06
C ARG A 87 -20.16 -2.82 -23.05
N ARG A 88 -20.21 -3.26 -24.31
CA ARG A 88 -20.93 -2.63 -25.42
C ARG A 88 -22.42 -2.66 -25.16
#